data_AF-A0AA39RSS5-F1
#
_entry.id   AF-A0AA39RSS5-F1
#
_cell.length_a   1.000
_cell.length_b   1.000
_cell.length_c   1.000
_cell.angle_alpha   90.00
_cell.angle_beta   90.00
_cell.angle_gamma   90.00
#
_symmetry.space_group_name_H-M   'P 1'
#
loop_
_entity.id
_entity.type
_entity.pdbx_description
1 polymer ?
#
loop_
_entity_poly.entity_id
_entity_poly.type
_entity_poly.pdbx_seq_one_letter_code
_entity_poly.pdbx_strand_id
1 'polypeptide(L)'
;MDVKSAFLNGFLQEEVFVEQPKGFVDAHHPNHVYRLKKALYGLKQAPRAWYERLTQFLVDNNYTRGSVDKTLFIKRDNDELFIAQIYVDDIVFGSTNNTKVQQFVDVMSHEFEMSLVGELSYFLGLQIRQLDDGIFITQAKYAKNLVKKFGL
;
A
#
# COMPACT_ATOMS: atom_id res chain seq x y z
N MET A 1 -6.82 3.79 2.03
CA MET A 1 -6.92 3.14 0.70
C MET A 1 -6.10 1.87 0.74
N ASP A 2 -6.52 0.86 -0.01
CA ASP A 2 -5.82 -0.43 -0.11
C ASP A 2 -5.50 -0.72 -1.59
N VAL A 3 -4.22 -0.98 -1.89
CA VAL A 3 -3.75 -1.26 -3.25
C VAL A 3 -3.86 -2.75 -3.55
N LYS A 4 -4.63 -3.10 -4.57
CA LYS A 4 -4.77 -4.50 -4.96
C LYS A 4 -3.48 -5.02 -5.58
N SER A 5 -3.11 -6.23 -5.16
CA SER A 5 -1.94 -6.93 -5.68
C SER A 5 -0.67 -6.06 -5.66
N ALA A 6 -0.46 -5.29 -4.59
CA ALA A 6 0.56 -4.23 -4.51
C ALA A 6 1.93 -4.64 -5.07
N PHE A 7 2.42 -5.83 -4.73
CA PHE A 7 3.72 -6.33 -5.21
C PHE A 7 3.79 -6.55 -6.72
N LEU A 8 2.67 -6.90 -7.35
CA LEU A 8 2.61 -7.08 -8.81
C LEU A 8 2.73 -5.76 -9.57
N ASN A 9 2.69 -4.61 -8.89
CA ASN A 9 2.96 -3.30 -9.49
C ASN A 9 4.45 -2.93 -9.45
N GLY A 10 5.27 -3.60 -8.62
CA GLY A 10 6.70 -3.34 -8.52
C GLY A 10 7.49 -3.88 -9.72
N PHE A 11 8.38 -3.08 -10.29
CA PHE A 11 9.28 -3.53 -11.35
C PHE A 11 10.56 -4.14 -10.75
N LEU A 12 10.97 -5.29 -11.27
CA LEU A 12 12.23 -5.92 -10.85
C LEU A 12 13.41 -5.28 -11.57
N GLN A 13 14.45 -4.92 -10.80
CA GLN A 13 15.72 -4.45 -11.35
C GLN A 13 16.67 -5.62 -11.63
N GLU A 14 16.58 -6.69 -10.85
CA GLU A 14 17.33 -7.91 -11.08
C GLU A 14 16.61 -8.88 -12.02
N GLU A 15 17.39 -9.74 -12.70
CA GLU A 15 16.84 -10.84 -13.47
C GLU A 15 16.44 -11.98 -12.55
N VAL A 16 15.14 -12.24 -12.49
CA VAL A 16 14.56 -13.33 -11.70
C VAL A 16 13.85 -14.27 -12.65
N PHE A 17 14.16 -15.55 -12.51
CA PHE A 17 13.51 -16.62 -13.25
C PHE A 17 12.71 -17.51 -12.29
N VAL A 18 11.57 -17.99 -12.77
CA VAL A 18 10.74 -18.95 -12.04
C VAL A 18 10.43 -20.13 -12.94
N GLU A 19 10.27 -21.30 -12.32
CA GLU A 19 9.78 -22.48 -13.01
C GLU A 19 8.40 -22.21 -13.64
N GLN A 20 8.10 -22.97 -14.68
CA GLN A 20 6.79 -22.90 -15.32
C GLN A 20 5.71 -23.35 -14.32
N PRO A 21 4.64 -22.56 -14.09
CA PRO A 21 3.57 -22.94 -13.19
C PRO A 21 2.93 -24.25 -13.64
N LYS A 22 2.53 -25.07 -12.68
CA LYS A 22 1.78 -26.31 -12.95
C LYS A 22 0.55 -25.98 -13.80
N GLY A 23 0.37 -26.71 -14.90
CA GLY A 23 -0.73 -26.48 -15.86
C GLY A 23 -0.41 -25.47 -16.98
N PHE A 24 0.73 -24.80 -16.94
CA PHE A 24 1.18 -23.82 -17.95
C PHE A 24 2.52 -24.20 -18.59
N VAL A 25 2.99 -25.43 -18.38
CA VAL A 25 4.23 -25.93 -18.98
C VAL A 25 4.07 -26.02 -20.50
N ASP A 26 4.95 -25.36 -21.24
CA ASP A 26 5.03 -25.45 -22.69
C ASP A 26 5.44 -26.86 -23.11
N ALA A 27 4.59 -27.52 -23.92
CA ALA A 27 4.82 -28.87 -24.41
C ALA A 27 6.05 -28.97 -25.33
N HIS A 28 6.38 -27.89 -26.05
CA HIS A 28 7.55 -27.82 -26.92
C HIS A 28 8.82 -27.41 -26.16
N HIS A 29 8.67 -26.71 -25.03
CA HIS A 29 9.78 -26.21 -24.22
C HIS A 29 9.62 -26.54 -22.73
N PRO A 30 9.59 -27.83 -22.34
CA PRO A 30 9.26 -28.23 -20.97
C PRO A 30 10.29 -27.78 -19.93
N ASN A 31 11.54 -27.54 -20.34
CA ASN A 31 12.65 -27.13 -19.47
C ASN A 31 12.88 -25.61 -19.44
N HIS A 32 12.06 -24.82 -20.13
CA HIS A 32 12.17 -23.37 -20.06
C HIS A 32 11.70 -22.83 -18.71
N VAL A 33 12.08 -21.60 -18.43
CA VAL A 33 11.69 -20.83 -17.24
C VAL A 33 11.14 -19.48 -17.65
N TYR A 34 10.26 -18.90 -16.83
CA TYR A 34 9.75 -17.56 -17.07
C TYR A 34 10.68 -16.52 -16.45
N ARG A 35 11.07 -15.51 -17.24
CA ARG A 35 11.69 -14.30 -16.70
C ARG A 35 10.62 -13.36 -16.18
N LEU A 36 10.68 -13.03 -14.89
CA LEU A 36 9.76 -12.08 -14.28
C LEU A 36 10.13 -10.65 -14.65
N LYS A 37 9.15 -9.88 -15.14
CA LYS A 37 9.29 -8.43 -15.39
C LYS A 37 8.84 -7.58 -14.20
N LYS A 38 7.90 -8.10 -13.42
CA LYS A 38 7.34 -7.48 -12.22
C LYS A 38 7.51 -8.41 -11.04
N ALA A 39 7.51 -7.85 -9.84
CA ALA A 39 7.68 -8.63 -8.64
C ALA A 39 6.45 -9.53 -8.39
N LEU A 40 6.70 -10.66 -7.74
CA LEU A 40 5.70 -11.65 -7.39
C LEU A 40 5.71 -11.85 -5.87
N TYR A 41 4.57 -12.27 -5.31
CA TYR A 41 4.49 -12.67 -3.92
C TYR A 41 5.48 -13.80 -3.60
N GLY A 42 6.14 -13.71 -2.45
CA GLY A 42 7.19 -14.65 -2.03
C GLY A 42 8.60 -14.25 -2.43
N LEU A 43 8.78 -13.29 -3.35
CA LEU A 43 10.10 -12.72 -3.62
C LEU A 43 10.52 -11.77 -2.48
N LYS A 44 11.73 -11.94 -1.96
CA LYS A 44 12.29 -11.09 -0.88
C LYS A 44 12.38 -9.61 -1.27
N GLN A 45 12.55 -9.32 -2.56
CA GLN A 45 12.64 -7.97 -3.13
C GLN A 45 11.28 -7.35 -3.45
N ALA A 46 10.19 -8.13 -3.47
CA ALA A 46 8.89 -7.63 -3.91
C ALA A 46 8.37 -6.41 -3.13
N PRO A 47 8.49 -6.37 -1.78
CA PRO A 47 8.08 -5.19 -1.02
C PRO A 47 8.88 -3.94 -1.41
N ARG A 48 10.18 -4.10 -1.67
CA ARG A 48 11.07 -3.00 -2.06
C ARG A 48 10.74 -2.49 -3.45
N ALA A 49 10.59 -3.38 -4.43
CA ALA A 49 10.25 -3.03 -5.80
C ALA A 49 8.91 -2.27 -5.89
N TRP A 50 7.93 -2.70 -5.09
CA TRP A 50 6.66 -1.98 -4.95
C TRP A 50 6.85 -0.59 -4.35
N TYR A 51 7.52 -0.50 -3.20
CA TYR A 51 7.72 0.77 -2.51
C TYR A 51 8.51 1.78 -3.36
N GLU A 52 9.52 1.33 -4.12
CA GLU A 52 10.26 2.18 -5.06
C GLU A 52 9.36 2.68 -6.20
N ARG A 53 8.52 1.82 -6.79
CA ARG A 53 7.56 2.21 -7.83
C ARG A 53 6.58 3.28 -7.33
N LEU A 54 5.99 3.03 -6.16
CA LEU A 54 5.03 3.94 -5.54
C LEU A 54 5.70 5.28 -5.16
N THR A 55 6.90 5.22 -4.58
CA THR A 55 7.68 6.42 -4.22
C THR A 55 7.94 7.28 -5.44
N GLN A 56 8.42 6.67 -6.54
CA GLN A 56 8.70 7.41 -7.77
C GLN A 56 7.43 8.06 -8.31
N PHE A 57 6.32 7.33 -8.37
CA PHE A 57 5.04 7.86 -8.82
C PHE A 57 4.57 9.07 -8.00
N LEU A 58 4.68 9.00 -6.67
CA LEU A 58 4.31 10.11 -5.79
C LEU A 58 5.24 11.32 -5.97
N VAL A 59 6.55 11.10 -6.10
CA VAL A 59 7.51 12.18 -6.37
C VAL A 59 7.21 12.86 -7.72
N ASP A 60 6.93 12.09 -8.77
CA ASP A 60 6.55 12.61 -10.09
C ASP A 60 5.24 13.42 -10.03
N ASN A 61 4.38 13.15 -9.05
CA ASN A 61 3.15 13.89 -8.76
C ASN A 61 3.32 15.02 -7.72
N ASN A 62 4.55 15.49 -7.52
CA ASN A 62 4.93 16.60 -6.64
C ASN A 62 4.69 16.34 -5.14
N TYR A 63 4.73 15.09 -4.70
CA TYR A 63 4.80 14.76 -3.28
C TYR A 63 6.27 14.70 -2.84
N THR A 64 6.53 15.19 -1.64
CA THR A 64 7.85 15.13 -1.02
C THR A 64 7.89 14.03 0.02
N ARG A 65 8.97 13.26 0.04
CA ARG A 65 9.17 12.20 1.04
C ARG A 65 9.69 12.81 2.35
N GLY A 66 9.22 12.31 3.47
CA GLY A 66 9.66 12.71 4.80
C GLY A 66 11.17 12.57 4.99
N SER A 67 11.76 13.50 5.74
CA SER A 67 13.19 13.51 6.05
C SER A 67 13.56 12.39 7.01
N VAL A 68 12.74 12.18 8.05
CA VAL A 68 12.92 11.16 9.08
C VAL A 68 12.23 9.85 8.66
N ASP A 69 10.91 9.88 8.50
CA ASP A 69 10.15 8.74 8.03
C ASP A 69 10.05 8.75 6.51
N LYS A 70 10.59 7.71 5.86
CA LYS A 70 10.58 7.56 4.40
C LYS A 70 9.23 7.07 3.87
N THR A 71 8.38 6.51 4.71
CA THR A 71 7.04 6.05 4.35
C THR A 71 5.98 7.15 4.44
N LEU A 72 6.36 8.31 4.98
CA LEU A 72 5.56 9.53 5.03
C LEU A 72 5.79 10.38 3.77
N PHE A 73 4.71 10.81 3.14
CA PHE A 73 4.69 11.70 1.99
C PHE A 73 3.87 12.94 2.30
N ILE A 74 4.39 14.09 1.93
CA ILE A 74 3.83 15.40 2.25
C ILE A 74 3.74 16.22 0.97
N LYS A 75 2.60 16.88 0.76
CA LYS A 75 2.44 17.90 -0.27
C LYS A 75 1.90 19.15 0.38
N ARG A 76 2.57 20.28 0.14
CA ARG A 76 2.17 21.60 0.63
C ARG A 76 1.89 22.50 -0.55
N ASP A 77 0.75 23.16 -0.50
CA ASP A 77 0.32 24.11 -1.51
C ASP A 77 -0.28 25.32 -0.78
N ASN A 78 0.48 26.42 -0.71
CA ASN A 78 0.19 27.55 0.17
C ASN A 78 -0.01 27.11 1.63
N ASP A 79 -1.19 27.41 2.21
CA ASP A 79 -1.58 27.02 3.57
C ASP A 79 -2.21 25.62 3.67
N GLU A 80 -2.30 24.89 2.55
CA GLU A 80 -2.88 23.55 2.52
C GLU A 80 -1.81 22.48 2.73
N LEU A 81 -2.13 21.54 3.62
CA LEU A 81 -1.26 20.43 3.98
C LEU A 81 -1.95 19.13 3.63
N PHE A 82 -1.30 18.33 2.80
CA PHE A 82 -1.66 16.94 2.55
C PHE A 82 -0.59 16.01 3.10
N ILE A 83 -1.01 14.93 3.74
CA ILE A 83 -0.15 13.89 4.28
C ILE A 83 -0.66 12.53 3.84
N ALA A 84 0.25 11.67 3.36
CA ALA A 84 0.02 10.24 3.17
C ALA A 84 1.10 9.42 3.90
N GLN A 85 0.67 8.41 4.63
CA GLN A 85 1.48 7.44 5.33
C GLN A 85 1.24 6.08 4.69
N ILE A 86 2.31 5.47 4.19
CA ILE A 86 2.26 4.17 3.50
C ILE A 86 2.66 3.05 4.46
N TYR A 87 1.90 1.98 4.44
CA TYR A 87 2.26 0.71 5.05
C TYR A 87 1.98 -0.42 4.05
N VAL A 88 2.99 -0.81 3.29
CA VAL A 88 2.89 -1.85 2.25
C VAL A 88 1.78 -1.53 1.24
N ASP A 89 0.65 -2.21 1.31
CA ASP A 89 -0.56 -2.07 0.47
C ASP A 89 -1.57 -1.06 1.03
N ASP A 90 -1.54 -0.81 2.33
CA ASP A 90 -2.38 0.18 2.97
C ASP A 90 -1.78 1.59 2.90
N ILE A 91 -2.64 2.57 2.59
CA ILE A 91 -2.29 4.00 2.58
C ILE A 91 -3.30 4.77 3.43
N VAL A 92 -2.80 5.37 4.50
CA VAL A 92 -3.55 6.33 5.33
C VAL A 92 -3.19 7.71 4.85
N PHE A 93 -4.17 8.58 4.64
CA PHE A 93 -3.90 9.93 4.19
C PHE A 93 -4.98 10.89 4.66
N GLY A 94 -4.65 12.17 4.65
CA GLY A 94 -5.53 13.24 5.05
C GLY A 94 -5.01 14.59 4.56
N SER A 95 -5.90 15.56 4.55
CA SER A 95 -5.59 16.92 4.12
C SER A 95 -6.37 17.94 4.94
N THR A 96 -5.87 19.16 5.03
CA THR A 96 -6.65 20.30 5.51
C THR A 96 -7.72 20.77 4.50
N ASN A 97 -7.67 20.27 3.26
CA ASN A 97 -8.67 20.52 2.21
C ASN A 97 -9.18 19.21 1.59
N ASN A 98 -10.49 18.98 1.66
CA ASN A 98 -11.18 17.81 1.09
C ASN A 98 -11.03 17.66 -0.42
N THR A 99 -10.90 18.76 -1.17
CA THR A 99 -10.63 18.69 -2.61
C THR A 99 -9.28 18.02 -2.89
N LYS A 100 -8.26 18.25 -2.05
CA LYS A 100 -6.96 17.58 -2.19
C LYS A 100 -7.03 16.09 -1.86
N VAL A 101 -7.90 15.69 -0.92
CA VAL A 101 -8.20 14.26 -0.64
C VAL A 101 -8.74 13.59 -1.90
N GLN A 102 -9.74 14.19 -2.53
CA GLN A 102 -10.32 13.62 -3.76
C GLN A 102 -9.30 13.58 -4.90
N GLN A 103 -8.52 14.65 -5.09
CA GLN A 103 -7.45 14.66 -6.09
C GLN A 103 -6.42 13.55 -5.87
N PHE A 104 -6.04 13.27 -4.62
CA PHE A 104 -5.14 12.16 -4.32
C PHE A 104 -5.77 10.81 -4.66
N VAL A 105 -7.04 10.61 -4.30
CA VAL A 105 -7.80 9.39 -4.65
C VAL A 105 -7.82 9.19 -6.16
N ASP A 106 -8.09 10.24 -6.93
CA ASP A 106 -8.18 10.19 -8.39
C ASP A 106 -6.82 9.90 -9.02
N VAL A 107 -5.75 10.59 -8.58
CA VAL A 107 -4.38 10.39 -9.07
C VAL A 107 -3.92 8.95 -8.79
N MET A 108 -4.15 8.45 -7.58
CA MET A 108 -3.73 7.11 -7.22
C MET A 108 -4.54 6.03 -7.96
N SER A 109 -5.86 6.20 -8.07
CA SER A 109 -6.74 5.23 -8.73
C SER A 109 -6.57 5.20 -10.24
N HIS A 110 -6.01 6.26 -10.82
CA HIS A 110 -5.67 6.28 -12.24
C HIS A 110 -4.48 5.37 -12.57
N GLU A 111 -3.50 5.29 -11.68
CA GLU A 111 -2.28 4.49 -11.89
C GLU A 111 -2.40 3.07 -11.31
N PHE A 112 -3.01 2.93 -10.14
CA PHE A 112 -3.05 1.68 -9.40
C PHE A 112 -4.49 1.22 -9.17
N GLU A 113 -4.74 -0.07 -9.39
CA GLU A 113 -6.03 -0.66 -8.99
C GLU A 113 -6.10 -0.69 -7.47
N MET A 114 -7.11 -0.02 -6.90
CA MET A 114 -7.21 0.16 -5.47
C MET A 114 -8.66 0.25 -5.00
N SER A 115 -8.86 0.07 -3.70
CA SER A 115 -10.15 0.22 -3.05
C SER A 115 -10.12 1.37 -2.04
N LEU A 116 -11.18 2.19 -2.05
CA LEU A 116 -11.40 3.21 -1.03
C LEU A 116 -12.18 2.57 0.13
N VAL A 117 -11.56 2.51 1.29
CA VAL A 117 -12.12 1.87 2.50
C VAL A 117 -13.00 2.84 3.30
N GLY A 118 -13.11 4.10 2.84
CA GLY A 118 -13.85 5.17 3.50
C GLY A 118 -13.04 5.82 4.63
N GLU A 119 -13.75 6.38 5.61
CA GLU A 119 -13.13 7.01 6.78
C GLU A 119 -12.28 6.01 7.58
N LEU A 120 -11.15 6.50 8.09
CA LEU A 120 -10.19 5.69 8.85
C LEU A 120 -10.80 5.18 10.16
N SER A 121 -11.36 3.97 10.11
CA SER A 121 -11.95 3.29 11.26
C SER A 121 -11.12 2.10 11.75
N TYR A 122 -10.27 1.56 10.87
CA TYR A 122 -9.32 0.49 11.18
C TYR A 122 -8.01 0.71 10.43
N PHE A 123 -6.88 0.44 11.09
CA PHE A 123 -5.57 0.41 10.45
C PHE A 123 -4.64 -0.53 11.22
N LEU A 124 -4.03 -1.50 10.54
CA LEU A 124 -3.09 -2.47 11.15
C LEU A 124 -3.61 -3.15 12.43
N GLY A 125 -4.89 -3.50 12.45
CA GLY A 125 -5.55 -4.13 13.59
C GLY A 125 -5.90 -3.17 14.76
N LEU A 126 -5.59 -1.89 14.62
CA LEU A 126 -6.06 -0.82 15.51
C LEU A 126 -7.44 -0.35 15.05
N GLN A 127 -8.35 -0.19 16.01
CA GLN A 127 -9.64 0.47 15.83
C GLN A 127 -9.44 1.96 16.10
N ILE A 128 -9.91 2.78 15.18
CA ILE A 128 -9.78 4.23 15.23
C ILE A 128 -11.19 4.82 15.27
N ARG A 129 -11.43 5.72 16.21
CA ARG A 129 -12.65 6.53 16.28
C ARG A 129 -12.23 7.98 16.22
N GLN A 130 -12.67 8.68 15.18
CA GLN A 130 -12.49 10.11 15.05
C GLN A 130 -13.69 10.77 15.72
N LEU A 131 -13.42 11.55 16.76
CA LEU A 131 -14.39 12.27 17.57
C LEU A 131 -14.14 13.77 17.41
N ASP A 132 -15.13 14.59 17.75
CA ASP A 132 -15.01 16.04 17.64
C ASP A 132 -13.88 16.62 18.54
N ASP A 133 -13.57 15.93 19.64
CA ASP A 133 -12.54 16.32 20.61
C ASP A 133 -11.19 15.59 20.43
N GLY A 134 -11.08 14.70 19.43
CA GLY A 134 -9.82 14.03 19.12
C GLY A 134 -9.96 12.63 18.51
N ILE A 135 -8.85 11.88 18.52
CA ILE A 135 -8.80 10.53 17.95
C ILE A 135 -8.64 9.52 19.08
N PHE A 136 -9.58 8.58 19.18
CA PHE A 136 -9.50 7.46 20.12
C PHE A 136 -9.05 6.19 19.41
N ILE A 137 -7.96 5.59 19.89
CA ILE A 137 -7.39 4.36 19.34
C ILE A 137 -7.55 3.22 20.34
N THR A 138 -8.03 2.06 19.87
CA THR A 138 -8.26 0.89 20.72
C THR A 138 -7.99 -0.42 19.99
N GLN A 139 -7.74 -1.49 20.74
CA GLN A 139 -7.65 -2.87 20.26
C GLN A 139 -8.70 -3.79 20.91
N ALA A 140 -9.84 -3.21 21.34
CA ALA A 140 -10.89 -3.94 22.05
C ALA A 140 -11.36 -5.20 21.30
N LYS A 141 -11.48 -5.16 19.97
CA LYS A 141 -11.84 -6.33 19.15
C LYS A 141 -10.78 -7.42 19.22
N TYR A 142 -9.50 -7.06 19.18
CA TYR A 142 -8.40 -8.02 19.31
C TYR A 142 -8.39 -8.67 20.70
N ALA A 143 -8.54 -7.88 21.76
CA ALA A 143 -8.63 -8.40 23.12
C ALA A 143 -9.82 -9.38 23.29
N LYS A 144 -11.01 -9.02 22.78
CA LYS A 144 -12.18 -9.91 22.79
C LYS A 144 -11.94 -11.20 21.99
N ASN A 145 -11.26 -11.11 20.84
CA ASN A 145 -10.92 -12.27 20.03
C ASN A 145 -9.93 -13.20 20.74
N LEU A 146 -8.97 -12.65 21.50
CA LEU A 146 -8.05 -13.44 22.32
C LEU A 146 -8.80 -14.19 23.42
N VAL A 147 -9.64 -13.49 24.19
CA VAL A 147 -10.47 -14.09 25.24
C VAL A 147 -11.31 -15.24 24.68
N LYS A 148 -12.00 -14.99 23.56
CA LYS A 148 -12.78 -16.02 22.85
C LYS A 148 -11.92 -17.20 22.35
N LYS A 149 -10.73 -16.93 21.81
CA LYS A 149 -9.83 -17.96 21.27
C LYS A 149 -9.33 -18.91 22.36
N PHE A 150 -9.08 -18.40 23.57
CA PHE A 150 -8.54 -19.17 24.69
C PHE A 150 -9.60 -19.61 25.71
N GLY A 151 -10.88 -19.26 25.49
CA GLY A 151 -11.99 -19.70 26.33
C GLY A 151 -11.98 -19.12 27.75
N LEU A 152 -11.47 -17.89 27.91
CA LEU A 152 -11.46 -17.15 29.17
C LEU A 152 -12.76 -16.34 29.37
#